data_AF-A0A920TKM8-F1
#
_entry.id   AF-A0A920TKM8-F1
#
_cell.length_a   1.000
_cell.length_b   1.000
_cell.length_c   1.000
_cell.angle_alpha   90.00
_cell.angle_beta   90.00
_cell.angle_gamma   90.00
#
_symmetry.space_group_name_H-M   'P 1'
#
loop_
_entity.id
_entity.type
_entity.pdbx_description
1 polymer ?
#
loop_
_entity_poly.entity_id
_entity_poly.type
_entity_poly.pdbx_seq_one_letter_code
_entity_poly.pdbx_strand_id
1 'polypeptide(L)'
;MNDQAIVCNIGHFDNEIQVDKLNEDSSVNREVIKPQVDRYTFDDGHDIYLLAEGRLMNLGCATGHPSFVMSNSFTNQVWPNCPGN
;
A
#
# COMPACT_ATOMS: atom_id res chain seq x y z
N MET A 1 18.00 -3.56 1.38
CA MET A 1 17.27 -4.84 1.28
C MET A 1 17.97 -5.68 0.21
N ASN A 2 17.49 -6.88 -0.15
CA ASN A 2 17.99 -7.50 -1.38
C ASN A 2 17.60 -6.63 -2.58
N ASP A 3 18.42 -6.66 -3.64
CA ASP A 3 18.11 -5.97 -4.89
C ASP A 3 16.76 -6.45 -5.45
N GLN A 4 16.00 -5.50 -5.99
CA GLN A 4 14.64 -5.65 -6.53
C GLN A 4 13.59 -6.15 -5.52
N ALA A 5 13.81 -5.94 -4.22
CA ALA A 5 12.81 -6.29 -3.21
C ALA A 5 11.51 -5.48 -3.42
N ILE A 6 10.37 -6.15 -3.32
CA ILE A 6 9.05 -5.49 -3.35
C ILE A 6 8.59 -5.26 -1.91
N VAL A 7 8.26 -4.02 -1.61
CA VAL A 7 7.78 -3.56 -0.31
C VAL A 7 6.36 -3.02 -0.48
N CYS A 8 5.45 -3.48 0.35
CA CYS A 8 4.06 -3.03 0.33
C CYS A 8 3.43 -3.17 1.71
N ASN A 9 2.30 -2.49 1.88
CA ASN A 9 1.51 -2.53 3.09
C ASN A 9 0.08 -2.98 2.80
N ILE A 10 -0.48 -3.81 3.69
CA ILE A 10 -1.89 -4.26 3.68
C ILE A 10 -2.58 -4.06 5.03
N GLY A 11 -1.93 -3.36 5.96
CA GLY A 11 -2.54 -2.95 7.21
C GLY A 11 -3.37 -1.68 7.03
N HIS A 12 -3.22 -0.70 7.93
CA HIS A 12 -4.24 0.35 8.07
C HIS A 12 -3.89 1.66 7.35
N PHE A 13 -2.86 2.38 7.79
CA PHE A 13 -2.45 3.68 7.23
C PHE A 13 -1.11 3.55 6.49
N ASP A 14 -0.43 4.65 6.21
CA ASP A 14 0.89 4.73 5.58
C ASP A 14 2.07 4.71 6.58
N ASN A 15 1.80 4.57 7.87
CA ASN A 15 2.82 4.68 8.93
C ASN A 15 3.53 3.37 9.29
N GLU A 16 3.14 2.25 8.69
CA GLU A 16 3.80 0.95 8.91
C GLU A 16 5.17 0.87 8.21
N ILE A 17 5.31 1.61 7.10
CA ILE A 17 6.56 1.76 6.36
C ILE A 17 6.98 3.23 6.52
N GLN A 18 8.27 3.48 6.76
CA GLN A 18 8.79 4.84 6.93
C GLN A 18 9.00 5.53 5.57
N VAL A 19 7.91 5.72 4.81
CA VAL A 19 7.93 6.27 3.44
C VAL A 19 8.37 7.73 3.42
N ASP A 20 7.95 8.55 4.39
CA ASP A 20 8.37 9.95 4.49
C ASP A 20 9.89 10.07 4.60
N LYS A 21 10.52 9.26 5.47
CA LYS A 21 11.97 9.24 5.59
C LYS A 21 12.66 8.81 4.31
N LEU A 22 12.07 7.87 3.57
CA LEU A 22 12.60 7.40 2.30
C LEU A 22 12.50 8.50 1.21
N ASN A 23 11.43 9.30 1.22
CA ASN A 23 11.26 10.44 0.33
C ASN A 23 12.16 11.62 0.68
N GLU A 24 12.48 11.81 1.96
CA GLU A 24 13.36 12.88 2.46
C GLU A 24 14.84 12.54 2.34
N ASP A 25 15.19 11.27 2.09
CA ASP A 25 16.57 10.83 1.99
C ASP A 25 17.21 11.23 0.65
N SER A 26 18.15 12.17 0.70
CA SER A 26 18.90 12.64 -0.47
C SER A 26 19.81 11.59 -1.11
N SER A 27 20.11 10.49 -0.41
CA SER A 27 20.91 9.36 -0.92
C SER A 27 20.08 8.35 -1.73
N VAL A 28 18.76 8.54 -1.81
CA VAL A 28 17.86 7.64 -2.50
C VAL A 28 17.22 8.34 -3.69
N ASN A 29 17.31 7.72 -4.86
CA ASN A 29 16.63 8.23 -6.05
C ASN A 29 15.27 7.57 -6.22
N ARG A 30 14.19 8.36 -6.22
CA ARG A 30 12.83 7.89 -6.49
C ARG A 30 12.48 8.07 -7.98
N GLU A 31 12.03 6.99 -8.60
CA GLU A 31 11.49 6.98 -9.96
C GLU A 31 10.07 6.39 -9.97
N VAL A 32 9.13 7.07 -10.62
CA VAL A 32 7.76 6.56 -10.80
C VAL A 32 7.72 5.68 -12.04
N ILE A 33 7.63 4.35 -11.86
CA ILE A 33 7.58 3.39 -12.97
C ILE A 33 6.21 3.42 -13.66
N LYS A 34 5.15 3.46 -12.84
CA LYS A 34 3.75 3.62 -13.25
C LYS A 34 2.94 4.11 -12.05
N PRO A 35 1.65 4.49 -12.22
CA PRO A 35 0.81 4.84 -11.08
C PRO A 35 0.86 3.77 -9.98
N GLN A 36 1.06 4.22 -8.73
CA GLN A 36 1.16 3.41 -7.52
C GLN A 36 2.33 2.40 -7.49
N VAL A 37 3.35 2.57 -8.34
CA VAL A 37 4.58 1.77 -8.29
C VAL A 37 5.79 2.69 -8.44
N ASP A 38 6.52 2.84 -7.35
CA ASP A 38 7.74 3.64 -7.27
C ASP A 38 8.96 2.73 -7.12
N ARG A 39 10.04 3.06 -7.81
CA ARG A 39 11.35 2.45 -7.63
C ARG A 39 12.23 3.41 -6.83
N TYR A 40 12.91 2.87 -5.83
CA TYR A 40 13.91 3.59 -5.04
C TYR A 40 15.26 2.93 -5.24
N THR A 41 16.22 3.69 -5.77
CA THR A 41 17.60 3.25 -5.97
C THR A 41 18.48 3.85 -4.88
N PHE A 42 19.21 2.99 -4.17
CA PHE A 42 20.13 3.39 -3.09
C PHE A 42 21.57 3.58 -3.60
N ASP A 43 22.42 4.26 -2.83
CA ASP A 43 23.83 4.57 -3.16
C ASP A 43 24.71 3.33 -3.45
N ASP A 44 24.42 2.20 -2.81
CA ASP A 44 25.09 0.92 -3.05
C ASP A 44 24.59 0.20 -4.33
N GLY A 45 23.66 0.83 -5.05
CA GLY A 45 23.19 0.44 -6.37
C GLY A 45 22.06 -0.58 -6.39
N HIS A 46 21.54 -0.98 -5.22
CA HIS A 46 20.37 -1.86 -5.17
C HIS A 46 19.07 -1.07 -5.29
N ASP A 47 18.08 -1.70 -5.93
CA ASP A 47 16.74 -1.16 -6.11
C ASP A 47 15.74 -1.80 -5.14
N ILE A 48 14.74 -1.04 -4.72
CA ILE A 48 13.50 -1.57 -4.15
C ILE A 48 12.28 -0.99 -4.88
N TYR A 49 11.18 -1.74 -4.89
CA TYR A 49 9.90 -1.31 -5.44
C TYR A 49 8.89 -1.12 -4.32
N LEU A 50 8.38 0.09 -4.16
CA LEU A 50 7.32 0.41 -3.22
C LEU A 50 5.97 0.46 -3.94
N LEU A 51 4.99 -0.26 -3.40
CA LEU A 51 3.63 -0.25 -3.92
C LEU A 51 2.74 0.71 -3.13
N ALA A 52 1.90 1.45 -3.86
CA ALA A 52 0.89 2.37 -3.34
C ALA A 52 1.41 3.37 -2.30
N GLU A 53 2.67 3.81 -2.41
CA GLU A 53 3.31 4.74 -1.48
C GLU A 53 3.21 4.29 -0.01
N GLY A 54 3.21 2.97 0.24
CA GLY A 54 3.09 2.39 1.59
C GLY A 54 1.67 2.38 2.17
N ARG A 55 0.65 2.73 1.39
CA ARG A 55 -0.77 2.58 1.73
C ARG A 55 -1.30 1.21 1.35
N LEU A 56 -2.59 0.96 1.61
CA LEU A 56 -3.28 -0.31 1.29
C LEU A 56 -3.09 -0.71 -0.18
N MET A 57 -2.18 -1.66 -0.40
CA MET A 57 -1.78 -2.11 -1.73
C MET A 57 -2.92 -2.82 -2.48
N ASN A 58 -3.75 -3.61 -1.78
CA ASN A 58 -4.84 -4.35 -2.40
C ASN A 58 -5.90 -3.45 -3.04
N LEU A 59 -6.12 -2.25 -2.48
CA LEU A 59 -7.04 -1.25 -3.01
C LEU A 59 -6.34 -0.27 -3.96
N GLY A 60 -5.07 0.05 -3.70
CA GLY A 60 -4.30 1.01 -4.51
C GLY A 60 -3.76 0.43 -5.82
N CYS A 61 -3.43 -0.86 -5.85
CA CYS A 61 -2.83 -1.54 -7.01
C CYS A 61 -3.74 -2.60 -7.63
N ALA A 62 -4.89 -2.89 -7.02
CA ALA A 62 -5.88 -3.85 -7.51
C ALA A 62 -7.31 -3.37 -7.17
N THR A 63 -8.25 -4.30 -6.98
CA THR A 63 -9.68 -4.00 -6.77
C THR A 63 -10.19 -4.34 -5.37
N GLY A 64 -9.29 -4.57 -4.40
CA GLY A 64 -9.64 -4.97 -3.05
C GLY A 64 -10.20 -6.39 -2.94
N HIS A 65 -11.03 -6.62 -1.93
CA HIS A 65 -11.64 -7.93 -1.71
C HIS A 65 -12.80 -8.22 -2.68
N PRO A 66 -12.97 -9.46 -3.15
CA PRO A 66 -14.12 -9.86 -3.96
C PRO A 66 -15.47 -9.58 -3.29
N SER A 67 -16.51 -9.34 -4.09
CA SER A 67 -17.85 -8.98 -3.59
C SER A 67 -18.43 -10.02 -2.62
N PHE A 68 -18.14 -11.31 -2.82
CA PHE A 68 -18.65 -12.37 -1.95
C PHE A 68 -18.19 -12.23 -0.50
N VAL A 69 -16.91 -11.97 -0.24
CA VAL A 69 -16.42 -11.78 1.14
C VAL A 69 -16.84 -10.43 1.70
N MET A 70 -16.93 -9.39 0.84
CA MET A 70 -17.43 -8.08 1.24
C MET A 70 -18.92 -8.10 1.60
N SER A 71 -19.70 -9.04 1.07
CA SER A 71 -21.12 -9.22 1.43
C SER A 71 -21.30 -9.41 2.94
N ASN A 72 -20.50 -10.29 3.56
CA ASN A 72 -20.57 -10.51 5.02
C ASN A 72 -20.25 -9.22 5.79
N SER A 73 -19.19 -8.51 5.38
CA SER A 73 -18.79 -7.26 6.03
C SER A 73 -19.85 -6.16 5.88
N PHE A 74 -20.49 -6.04 4.71
CA PHE A 74 -21.54 -5.05 4.48
C PHE A 74 -22.85 -5.40 5.18
N THR A 75 -23.21 -6.69 5.28
CA THR A 75 -24.35 -7.13 6.10
C THR A 75 -24.17 -6.68 7.55
N ASN A 76 -22.99 -6.88 8.13
CA ASN A 76 -22.70 -6.47 9.50
C ASN A 76 -22.65 -4.94 9.68
N GLN A 77 -22.27 -4.18 8.65
CA GLN A 77 -22.30 -2.70 8.70
C GLN A 77 -23.73 -2.14 8.59
N VAL A 78 -24.62 -2.80 7.85
CA VAL A 78 -26.01 -2.34 7.66
C VAL A 78 -26.92 -2.74 8.82
N TRP A 79 -26.71 -3.91 9.43
CA TRP A 79 -27.58 -4.44 10.49
C TRP A 79 -27.88 -3.45 11.64
N PRO A 80 -26.90 -2.73 12.21
CA PRO A 80 -27.15 -1.74 13.26
C PRO A 80 -27.94 -0.51 12.79
N ASN A 81 -27.99 -0.27 11.47
CA ASN A 81 -28.68 0.88 10.87
C ASN A 81 -30.12 0.54 10.42
N CYS A 82 -30.58 -0.68 10.65
CA CYS A 82 -31.92 -1.11 10.28
C CYS A 82 -32.95 -0.57 11.30
N PRO A 83 -34.02 0.13 10.86
CA PRO A 83 -35.04 0.64 11.77
C PRO A 83 -35.73 -0.53 12.50
N GLY A 84 -35.66 -0.52 13.83
CA GLY A 84 -36.20 -1.58 14.69
C GLY A 84 -35.14 -2.41 15.44
N ASN A 85 -33.84 -2.15 15.23
CA ASN A 85 -32.76 -2.47 16.16
C ASN A 85 -32.47 -1.30 17.11
#